data_AF-A0A327NEM8-F1
#
_entry.id   AF-A0A327NEM8-F1
#
_cell.length_a   1.000
_cell.length_b   1.000
_cell.length_c   1.000
_cell.angle_alpha   90.00
_cell.angle_beta   90.00
_cell.angle_gamma   90.00
#
_symmetry.space_group_name_H-M   'P 1'
#
loop_
_entity.id
_entity.type
_entity.pdbx_description
1 polymer ?
#
loop_
_entity_poly.entity_id
_entity_poly.type
_entity_poly.pdbx_seq_one_letter_code
_entity_poly.pdbx_strand_id
1 'polypeptide(L)'
;MQKVSTAGVATCPPCENPDITISGPICATDGSSTYTLNYTTTAGTTVQVSTGSASNGVISGINSGQTVTITVTNACGTKTITPPTANCIVCVKPILTVGNVACTGANSYSVALYTSSNTVNVSPVSAVVDVANRRITGIPLGTPVSVTALNGAGCFETMTVASPPSCATTLNCTLPQLTVGQPICNGNTYTVSFIVDGAGTVGTSAGSLNLINHTVSGILTGTNVVLTAINGTCVSSITVVSPVSCTDPCENPAITLSGPICSTSAIGTYVVNYTATAGTTVTPSSGTALNGLISGIPTGQVLSLTISTTNGCAPKVVTISPASCTVCSTISVVPNVGRVTCTNTATGSITLTVSGVPSLTVTSGVITPPIKI
;
A
#
# COMPACT_ATOMS: atom_id res chain seq x y z
N MET A 1 -50.62 -36.80 65.92
CA MET A 1 -49.91 -35.55 65.58
C MET A 1 -48.45 -35.92 65.46
N GLN A 2 -47.69 -35.76 64.37
CA GLN A 2 -47.80 -34.98 63.15
C GLN A 2 -46.97 -35.78 62.12
N LYS A 3 -47.55 -36.15 60.97
CA LYS A 3 -46.82 -36.89 59.92
C LYS A 3 -45.94 -35.87 59.21
N VAL A 4 -44.63 -35.98 59.41
CA VAL A 4 -43.64 -35.16 58.68
C VAL A 4 -43.70 -35.57 57.20
N SER A 5 -44.14 -34.63 56.37
CA SER A 5 -44.01 -34.71 54.92
C SER A 5 -42.66 -34.09 54.55
N THR A 6 -41.70 -34.94 54.19
CA THR A 6 -40.51 -34.49 53.46
C THR A 6 -40.93 -34.26 52.02
N ALA A 7 -40.96 -32.97 51.62
CA ALA A 7 -41.12 -32.59 50.23
C ALA A 7 -39.97 -33.21 49.43
N GLY A 8 -40.32 -34.13 48.52
CA GLY A 8 -39.36 -34.66 47.55
C GLY A 8 -38.86 -33.52 46.69
N VAL A 9 -37.55 -33.35 46.65
CA VAL A 9 -36.89 -32.50 45.65
C VAL A 9 -37.28 -33.06 44.29
N ALA A 10 -38.04 -32.28 43.51
CA ALA A 10 -38.34 -32.62 42.14
C ALA A 10 -37.03 -32.60 41.35
N THR A 11 -36.41 -33.76 41.19
CA THR A 11 -35.31 -33.94 40.26
C THR A 11 -35.92 -33.98 38.86
N CYS A 12 -35.73 -32.92 38.06
CA CYS A 12 -35.99 -32.99 36.63
C CYS A 12 -35.35 -34.27 36.07
N PRO A 13 -36.04 -35.04 35.21
CA PRO A 13 -35.42 -36.14 34.50
C PRO A 13 -34.15 -35.63 33.80
N PRO A 14 -33.03 -36.39 33.80
CA PRO A 14 -31.72 -35.90 33.37
C PRO A 14 -31.62 -35.47 31.89
N CYS A 15 -32.73 -35.46 31.13
CA CYS A 15 -32.73 -35.31 29.68
C CYS A 15 -33.76 -34.31 29.11
N GLU A 16 -34.42 -33.47 29.91
CA GLU A 16 -35.47 -32.55 29.42
C GLU A 16 -34.99 -31.14 28.98
N ASN A 17 -33.77 -30.71 29.33
CA ASN A 17 -33.28 -29.36 29.02
C ASN A 17 -32.15 -29.42 27.95
N PRO A 18 -31.94 -28.37 27.12
CA PRO A 18 -30.82 -28.37 26.18
C PRO A 18 -29.50 -28.37 26.95
N ASP A 19 -28.73 -29.44 26.79
CA ASP A 19 -27.47 -29.73 27.49
C ASP A 19 -26.31 -28.79 27.13
N ILE A 20 -26.56 -27.88 26.18
CA ILE A 20 -25.64 -26.85 25.74
C ILE A 20 -26.42 -25.62 25.28
N THR A 21 -25.88 -24.44 25.54
CA THR A 21 -26.26 -23.20 24.85
C THR A 21 -25.05 -22.67 24.10
N ILE A 22 -25.26 -22.17 22.89
CA ILE A 22 -24.19 -21.67 22.02
C ILE A 22 -24.57 -20.24 21.60
N SER A 23 -23.60 -19.32 21.62
CA SER A 23 -23.79 -17.97 21.13
C SER A 23 -23.90 -17.91 19.61
N GLY A 24 -24.26 -16.76 19.07
CA GLY A 24 -23.93 -16.46 17.67
C GLY A 24 -22.40 -16.42 17.47
N PRO A 25 -21.92 -16.55 16.23
CA PRO A 25 -20.50 -16.42 15.93
C PRO A 25 -19.98 -15.01 16.22
N ILE A 26 -18.80 -14.93 16.82
CA ILE A 26 -18.12 -13.69 17.20
C ILE A 26 -16.81 -13.60 16.42
N CYS A 27 -16.72 -12.64 15.51
CA CYS A 27 -15.50 -12.44 14.72
C CYS A 27 -14.34 -11.97 15.59
N ALA A 28 -13.15 -12.47 15.26
CA ALA A 28 -11.93 -12.05 15.93
C ALA A 28 -11.67 -10.55 15.67
N THR A 29 -11.31 -9.83 16.72
CA THR A 29 -10.97 -8.39 16.65
C THR A 29 -9.50 -8.16 16.32
N ASP A 30 -8.71 -9.22 16.25
CA ASP A 30 -7.27 -9.20 15.95
C ASP A 30 -6.97 -9.20 14.45
N GLY A 31 -8.00 -9.09 13.60
CA GLY A 31 -7.88 -9.09 12.15
C GLY A 31 -7.84 -10.48 11.51
N SER A 32 -7.69 -11.55 12.30
CA SER A 32 -7.69 -12.92 11.78
C SER A 32 -9.01 -13.26 11.09
N SER A 33 -8.93 -14.11 10.06
CA SER A 33 -10.10 -14.65 9.37
C SER A 33 -10.82 -15.72 10.21
N THR A 34 -10.90 -15.56 11.53
CA THR A 34 -11.51 -16.54 12.42
C THR A 34 -12.70 -15.98 13.18
N TYR A 35 -13.59 -16.87 13.60
CA TYR A 35 -14.63 -16.56 14.58
C TYR A 35 -14.56 -17.53 15.76
N THR A 36 -15.18 -17.10 16.84
CA THR A 36 -15.36 -17.88 18.06
C THR A 36 -16.84 -18.09 18.34
N LEU A 37 -17.14 -19.11 19.13
CA LEU A 37 -18.46 -19.37 19.68
C LEU A 37 -18.33 -19.56 21.18
N ASN A 38 -19.11 -18.82 21.96
CA ASN A 38 -19.22 -19.08 23.39
C ASN A 38 -20.24 -20.18 23.61
N TYR A 39 -19.94 -21.09 24.53
CA TYR A 39 -20.86 -22.15 24.90
C TYR A 39 -20.84 -22.40 26.40
N THR A 40 -21.97 -22.87 26.92
CA THR A 40 -22.05 -23.39 28.29
C THR A 40 -22.70 -24.76 28.26
N THR A 41 -22.13 -25.71 29.01
CA THR A 41 -22.62 -27.08 29.13
C THR A 41 -22.91 -27.43 30.58
N THR A 42 -23.79 -28.41 30.78
CA THR A 42 -23.96 -29.06 32.09
C THR A 42 -22.72 -29.89 32.45
N ALA A 43 -22.49 -30.08 33.75
CA ALA A 43 -21.36 -30.86 34.24
C ALA A 43 -21.41 -32.32 33.75
N GLY A 44 -20.26 -32.89 33.40
CA GLY A 44 -20.15 -34.26 32.87
C GLY A 44 -20.39 -34.38 31.36
N THR A 45 -20.56 -33.26 30.66
CA THR A 45 -20.72 -33.21 29.20
C THR A 45 -19.37 -33.15 28.50
N THR A 46 -19.20 -33.91 27.41
CA THR A 46 -18.06 -33.80 26.50
C THR A 46 -18.46 -33.02 25.24
N VAL A 47 -17.58 -32.12 24.79
CA VAL A 47 -17.77 -31.30 23.59
C VAL A 47 -16.65 -31.63 22.60
N GLN A 48 -17.02 -32.06 21.41
CA GLN A 48 -16.12 -32.24 20.27
C GLN A 48 -16.54 -31.32 19.14
N VAL A 49 -15.57 -30.83 18.39
CA VAL A 49 -15.79 -29.90 17.28
C VAL A 49 -15.10 -30.43 16.03
N SER A 50 -15.75 -30.28 14.87
CA SER A 50 -15.18 -30.70 13.59
C SER A 50 -13.99 -29.85 13.15
N THR A 51 -13.94 -28.59 13.59
CA THR A 51 -12.86 -27.64 13.32
C THR A 51 -12.68 -26.71 14.53
N GLY A 52 -11.49 -26.11 14.64
CA GLY A 52 -11.14 -25.28 15.80
C GLY A 52 -10.82 -26.10 17.05
N SER A 53 -10.96 -25.48 18.21
CA SER A 53 -10.70 -26.11 19.51
C SER A 53 -11.69 -25.61 20.55
N ALA A 54 -12.31 -26.54 21.30
CA ALA A 54 -13.24 -26.23 22.37
C ALA A 54 -12.53 -26.28 23.72
N SER A 55 -12.49 -25.16 24.44
CA SER A 55 -11.92 -25.08 25.78
C SER A 55 -12.54 -23.94 26.58
N ASN A 56 -12.72 -24.15 27.89
CA ASN A 56 -13.20 -23.13 28.83
C ASN A 56 -14.46 -22.36 28.38
N GLY A 57 -15.41 -23.05 27.72
CA GLY A 57 -16.65 -22.44 27.24
C GLY A 57 -16.50 -21.60 25.97
N VAL A 58 -15.38 -21.72 25.25
CA VAL A 58 -15.16 -21.07 23.95
C VAL A 58 -14.70 -22.10 22.92
N ILE A 59 -15.29 -22.06 21.73
CA ILE A 59 -14.77 -22.73 20.54
C ILE A 59 -14.05 -21.67 19.72
N SER A 60 -12.75 -21.83 19.52
CA SER A 60 -11.89 -20.86 18.83
C SER A 60 -11.19 -21.47 17.61
N GLY A 61 -10.64 -20.60 16.75
CA GLY A 61 -9.88 -21.03 15.58
C GLY A 61 -10.73 -21.59 14.44
N ILE A 62 -12.00 -21.16 14.35
CA ILE A 62 -12.88 -21.54 13.23
C ILE A 62 -12.69 -20.51 12.11
N ASN A 63 -12.36 -20.96 10.90
CA ASN A 63 -12.14 -20.04 9.78
C ASN A 63 -13.46 -19.41 9.30
N SER A 64 -13.38 -18.17 8.81
CA SER A 64 -14.46 -17.40 8.20
C SER A 64 -15.08 -18.18 7.04
N GLY A 65 -16.41 -18.25 7.00
CA GLY A 65 -17.18 -19.04 6.04
C GLY A 65 -17.15 -20.55 6.27
N GLN A 66 -16.37 -21.05 7.24
CA GLN A 66 -16.30 -22.47 7.57
C GLN A 66 -17.45 -22.87 8.49
N THR A 67 -18.11 -23.98 8.15
CA THR A 67 -19.10 -24.63 9.01
C THR A 67 -18.42 -25.43 10.10
N VAL A 68 -18.86 -25.24 11.35
CA VAL A 68 -18.46 -26.07 12.49
C VAL A 68 -19.62 -26.96 12.91
N THR A 69 -19.34 -28.25 13.10
CA THR A 69 -20.27 -29.20 13.71
C THR A 69 -19.79 -29.47 15.12
N ILE A 70 -20.67 -29.22 16.09
CA ILE A 70 -20.43 -29.41 17.52
C ILE A 70 -21.16 -30.67 17.93
N THR A 71 -20.41 -31.67 18.39
CA THR A 71 -20.93 -32.92 18.91
C THR A 71 -20.84 -32.89 20.42
N VAL A 72 -21.98 -33.02 21.08
CA VAL A 72 -22.12 -32.97 22.54
C VAL A 72 -22.57 -34.33 23.02
N THR A 73 -21.81 -34.94 23.94
CA THR A 73 -22.16 -36.25 24.50
C THR A 73 -22.27 -36.18 26.01
N ASN A 74 -23.36 -36.71 26.56
CA ASN A 74 -23.61 -36.82 27.99
C ASN A 74 -24.25 -38.18 28.32
N ALA A 75 -24.72 -38.35 29.56
CA ALA A 75 -25.38 -39.57 30.03
C ALA A 75 -26.70 -39.90 29.29
N CYS A 76 -27.30 -38.93 28.59
CA CYS A 76 -28.53 -39.09 27.80
C CYS A 76 -28.26 -39.38 26.31
N GLY A 77 -27.00 -39.41 25.89
CA GLY A 77 -26.59 -39.71 24.51
C GLY A 77 -25.85 -38.56 23.84
N THR A 78 -25.85 -38.58 22.50
CA THR A 78 -25.09 -37.64 21.67
C THR A 78 -26.03 -36.76 20.85
N LYS A 79 -25.74 -35.46 20.81
CA LYS A 79 -26.43 -34.46 19.98
C LYS A 79 -25.41 -33.74 19.11
N THR A 80 -25.82 -33.38 17.89
CA THR A 80 -25.00 -32.57 16.98
C THR A 80 -25.70 -31.24 16.70
N ILE A 81 -24.90 -30.17 16.67
CA ILE A 81 -25.36 -28.82 16.40
C ILE A 81 -24.44 -28.20 15.37
N THR A 82 -25.04 -27.51 14.40
CA THR A 82 -24.31 -26.77 13.37
C THR A 82 -24.73 -25.29 13.48
N PRO A 83 -23.97 -24.47 14.23
CA PRO A 83 -24.24 -23.05 14.35
C PRO A 83 -24.17 -22.34 12.99
N PRO A 84 -24.80 -21.17 12.86
CA PRO A 84 -24.62 -20.31 11.68
C PRO A 84 -23.14 -20.00 11.45
N THR A 85 -22.72 -20.00 10.20
CA THR A 85 -21.37 -19.55 9.83
C THR A 85 -21.27 -18.04 9.92
N ALA A 86 -20.07 -17.54 10.26
CA ALA A 86 -19.75 -16.12 10.13
C ALA A 86 -18.79 -15.90 8.97
N ASN A 87 -19.09 -14.89 8.17
CA ASN A 87 -18.15 -14.30 7.22
C ASN A 87 -17.48 -13.10 7.90
N CYS A 88 -16.45 -13.37 8.69
CA CYS A 88 -15.63 -12.33 9.28
C CYS A 88 -14.81 -11.64 8.19
N ILE A 89 -14.99 -10.32 8.09
CA ILE A 89 -14.23 -9.47 7.17
C ILE A 89 -12.84 -9.31 7.77
N VAL A 90 -11.83 -9.86 7.10
CA VAL A 90 -10.42 -9.58 7.38
C VAL A 90 -10.15 -8.15 6.98
N CYS A 91 -9.59 -7.36 7.89
CA CYS A 91 -9.13 -6.05 7.51
C CYS A 91 -7.91 -6.20 6.62
N VAL A 92 -7.95 -5.73 5.37
CA VAL A 92 -6.83 -5.85 4.43
C VAL A 92 -6.52 -4.46 3.90
N LYS A 93 -5.63 -3.73 4.58
CA LYS A 93 -5.30 -2.35 4.22
C LYS A 93 -4.78 -2.24 2.79
N PRO A 94 -5.12 -1.17 2.05
CA PRO A 94 -4.70 -1.03 0.68
C PRO A 94 -3.21 -0.70 0.58
N ILE A 95 -2.63 -0.97 -0.58
CA ILE A 95 -1.36 -0.37 -0.98
C ILE A 95 -1.63 1.10 -1.30
N LEU A 96 -0.75 2.01 -0.88
CA LEU A 96 -0.87 3.44 -1.15
C LEU A 96 0.52 4.04 -1.34
N THR A 97 0.73 4.77 -2.42
CA THR A 97 1.93 5.58 -2.67
C THR A 97 1.46 6.96 -3.11
N VAL A 98 2.05 8.02 -2.55
CA VAL A 98 1.74 9.41 -2.90
C VAL A 98 3.01 10.21 -3.13
N GLY A 99 2.92 11.33 -3.83
CA GLY A 99 4.04 12.26 -3.99
C GLY A 99 4.04 13.03 -5.30
N ASN A 100 5.22 13.30 -5.84
CA ASN A 100 5.45 13.98 -7.13
C ASN A 100 4.53 15.20 -7.31
N VAL A 101 4.75 16.16 -6.41
CA VAL A 101 4.06 17.44 -6.42
C VAL A 101 4.34 18.14 -7.75
N ALA A 102 3.28 18.55 -8.44
CA ALA A 102 3.37 19.33 -9.66
C ALA A 102 2.38 20.50 -9.59
N CYS A 103 2.87 21.71 -9.85
CA CYS A 103 2.04 22.89 -9.93
C CYS A 103 1.11 22.84 -11.14
N THR A 104 -0.18 23.03 -10.91
CA THR A 104 -1.22 23.05 -11.96
C THR A 104 -1.72 24.46 -12.26
N GLY A 105 -1.17 25.46 -11.57
CA GLY A 105 -1.44 26.88 -11.73
C GLY A 105 -0.70 27.68 -10.65
N ALA A 106 -0.92 28.99 -10.60
CA ALA A 106 -0.27 29.86 -9.61
C ALA A 106 -0.70 29.54 -8.17
N ASN A 107 -1.96 29.10 -7.97
CA ASN A 107 -2.57 28.90 -6.66
C ASN A 107 -3.01 27.44 -6.41
N SER A 108 -2.60 26.50 -7.26
CA SER A 108 -2.99 25.11 -7.14
C SER A 108 -1.88 24.14 -7.54
N TYR A 109 -1.91 22.97 -6.93
CA TYR A 109 -0.99 21.88 -7.23
C TYR A 109 -1.74 20.55 -7.32
N SER A 110 -1.00 19.55 -7.77
CA SER A 110 -1.44 18.16 -7.87
C SER A 110 -0.38 17.22 -7.33
N VAL A 111 -0.78 16.02 -6.95
CA VAL A 111 0.11 14.95 -6.48
C VAL A 111 -0.18 13.65 -7.22
N ALA A 112 0.83 12.82 -7.41
CA ALA A 112 0.66 11.45 -7.90
C ALA A 112 0.05 10.56 -6.82
N LEU A 113 -0.73 9.56 -7.26
CA LEU A 113 -1.45 8.61 -6.42
C LEU A 113 -1.38 7.20 -7.02
N TYR A 114 -0.85 6.23 -6.31
CA TYR A 114 -0.93 4.81 -6.67
C TYR A 114 -1.57 4.03 -5.54
N THR A 115 -2.59 3.23 -5.83
CA THR A 115 -3.26 2.45 -4.80
C THR A 115 -3.85 1.15 -5.35
N SER A 116 -3.98 0.15 -4.48
CA SER A 116 -4.77 -1.06 -4.74
C SER A 116 -6.25 -0.91 -4.41
N SER A 117 -6.68 0.26 -3.92
CA SER A 117 -8.07 0.54 -3.56
C SER A 117 -8.82 1.24 -4.70
N ASN A 118 -10.10 0.93 -4.83
CA ASN A 118 -11.03 1.65 -5.72
C ASN A 118 -11.66 2.88 -5.04
N THR A 119 -11.46 3.07 -3.73
CA THR A 119 -12.05 4.17 -2.94
C THR A 119 -10.95 4.96 -2.27
N VAL A 120 -10.82 6.23 -2.64
CA VAL A 120 -9.84 7.15 -2.07
C VAL A 120 -10.57 8.41 -1.63
N ASN A 121 -10.42 8.74 -0.35
CA ASN A 121 -10.89 9.99 0.23
C ASN A 121 -9.73 10.96 0.32
N VAL A 122 -10.00 12.24 0.03
CA VAL A 122 -9.00 13.30 0.11
C VAL A 122 -9.54 14.46 0.94
N SER A 123 -8.64 15.13 1.66
CA SER A 123 -8.90 16.37 2.36
C SER A 123 -7.79 17.37 2.01
N PRO A 124 -8.10 18.63 1.66
CA PRO A 124 -9.42 19.28 1.69
C PRO A 124 -10.38 18.80 0.60
N VAL A 125 -11.69 19.03 0.79
CA VAL A 125 -12.76 18.61 -0.14
C VAL A 125 -12.66 19.24 -1.54
N SER A 126 -11.86 20.30 -1.70
CA SER A 126 -11.58 20.91 -2.99
C SER A 126 -10.64 20.07 -3.85
N ALA A 127 -9.89 19.14 -3.24
CA ALA A 127 -9.05 18.20 -3.97
C ALA A 127 -9.91 17.14 -4.66
N VAL A 128 -9.58 16.82 -5.90
CA VAL A 128 -10.31 15.85 -6.73
C VAL A 128 -9.40 14.69 -7.07
N VAL A 129 -9.85 13.47 -6.75
CA VAL A 129 -9.17 12.23 -7.14
C VAL A 129 -9.49 11.92 -8.59
N ASP A 130 -8.47 11.97 -9.44
CA ASP A 130 -8.52 11.50 -10.82
C ASP A 130 -7.86 10.12 -10.88
N VAL A 131 -8.68 9.08 -10.71
CA VAL A 131 -8.22 7.68 -10.71
C VAL A 131 -7.69 7.27 -12.10
N ALA A 132 -8.24 7.84 -13.18
CA ALA A 132 -7.83 7.49 -14.55
C ALA A 132 -6.39 7.97 -14.82
N ASN A 133 -6.07 9.18 -14.40
CA ASN A 133 -4.73 9.75 -14.53
C ASN A 133 -3.82 9.46 -13.32
N ARG A 134 -4.35 8.79 -12.29
CA ARG A 134 -3.65 8.46 -11.03
C ARG A 134 -3.04 9.70 -10.37
N ARG A 135 -3.84 10.76 -10.30
CA ARG A 135 -3.45 12.03 -9.67
C ARG A 135 -4.55 12.53 -8.76
N ILE A 136 -4.17 13.38 -7.82
CA ILE A 136 -5.08 14.22 -7.06
C ILE A 136 -4.81 15.65 -7.51
N THR A 137 -5.85 16.35 -7.96
CA THR A 137 -5.75 17.69 -8.56
C THR A 137 -6.60 18.70 -7.79
N GLY A 138 -6.49 19.99 -8.14
CA GLY A 138 -7.30 21.05 -7.53
C GLY A 138 -6.92 21.37 -6.07
N ILE A 139 -5.73 20.97 -5.62
CA ILE A 139 -5.30 21.19 -4.25
C ILE A 139 -4.85 22.65 -4.11
N PRO A 140 -5.44 23.45 -3.21
CA PRO A 140 -5.04 24.85 -3.01
C PRO A 140 -3.62 24.97 -2.45
N LEU A 141 -2.84 25.90 -2.99
CA LEU A 141 -1.52 26.23 -2.43
C LEU A 141 -1.65 26.70 -0.97
N GLY A 142 -0.69 26.33 -0.12
CA GLY A 142 -0.71 26.58 1.31
C GLY A 142 -1.52 25.58 2.14
N THR A 143 -2.25 24.66 1.50
CA THR A 143 -3.02 23.61 2.20
C THR A 143 -2.40 22.24 1.92
N PRO A 144 -2.01 21.45 2.95
CA PRO A 144 -1.58 20.07 2.73
C PRO A 144 -2.76 19.20 2.28
N VAL A 145 -2.47 18.12 1.54
CA VAL A 145 -3.48 17.13 1.16
C VAL A 145 -3.30 15.84 1.96
N SER A 146 -4.34 15.44 2.69
CA SER A 146 -4.43 14.11 3.30
C SER A 146 -5.12 13.16 2.34
N VAL A 147 -4.52 11.99 2.13
CA VAL A 147 -4.98 10.98 1.18
C VAL A 147 -5.22 9.68 1.96
N THR A 148 -6.45 9.19 1.92
CA THR A 148 -6.88 7.98 2.61
C THR A 148 -7.43 7.00 1.60
N ALA A 149 -6.73 5.88 1.38
CA ALA A 149 -7.23 4.76 0.57
C ALA A 149 -7.95 3.76 1.46
N LEU A 150 -9.10 3.21 1.02
CA LEU A 150 -9.97 2.37 1.85
C LEU A 150 -10.28 1.01 1.21
N ASN A 151 -10.23 -0.05 2.01
CA ASN A 151 -10.68 -1.39 1.65
C ASN A 151 -11.76 -1.86 2.64
N GLY A 152 -12.81 -1.04 2.81
CA GLY A 152 -13.89 -1.28 3.76
C GLY A 152 -13.79 -0.41 5.02
N ALA A 153 -14.78 -0.54 5.89
CA ALA A 153 -14.87 0.23 7.12
C ALA A 153 -13.71 -0.09 8.06
N GLY A 154 -12.99 0.93 8.52
CA GLY A 154 -11.84 0.76 9.43
C GLY A 154 -10.54 0.27 8.78
N CYS A 155 -10.55 -0.05 7.49
CA CYS A 155 -9.41 -0.64 6.79
C CYS A 155 -8.83 0.32 5.76
N PHE A 156 -7.91 1.16 6.20
CA PHE A 156 -7.38 2.22 5.38
C PHE A 156 -5.90 2.48 5.63
N GLU A 157 -5.25 3.07 4.62
CA GLU A 157 -3.93 3.69 4.74
C GLU A 157 -4.08 5.19 4.55
N THR A 158 -3.31 5.97 5.30
CA THR A 158 -3.31 7.43 5.17
C THR A 158 -1.91 8.00 5.06
N MET A 159 -1.73 8.91 4.10
CA MET A 159 -0.53 9.71 3.94
C MET A 159 -0.90 11.17 3.67
N THR A 160 -0.03 12.09 4.09
CA THR A 160 -0.24 13.52 3.88
C THR A 160 0.91 14.11 3.08
N VAL A 161 0.60 14.83 2.00
CA VAL A 161 1.59 15.56 1.20
C VAL A 161 1.50 17.04 1.53
N ALA A 162 2.62 17.62 1.95
CA ALA A 162 2.71 19.05 2.25
C ALA A 162 2.51 19.89 0.97
N SER A 163 1.93 21.08 1.12
CA SER A 163 1.86 22.03 0.03
C SER A 163 3.26 22.53 -0.33
N PRO A 164 3.60 22.68 -1.63
CA PRO A 164 4.87 23.30 -2.00
C PRO A 164 4.91 24.76 -1.50
N PRO A 165 6.09 25.32 -1.20
CA PRO A 165 6.21 26.69 -0.71
C PRO A 165 5.65 27.75 -1.67
N SER A 166 5.77 27.50 -2.98
CA SER A 166 5.24 28.36 -4.03
C SER A 166 5.16 27.59 -5.35
N CYS A 167 4.21 27.98 -6.20
CA CYS A 167 4.10 27.54 -7.58
C CYS A 167 4.51 28.64 -8.58
N ALA A 168 5.22 29.67 -8.12
CA ALA A 168 5.77 30.71 -8.97
C ALA A 168 6.87 30.17 -9.89
N THR A 169 6.82 30.55 -11.17
CA THR A 169 7.83 30.17 -12.17
C THR A 169 9.17 30.88 -11.99
N THR A 170 9.27 31.82 -11.06
CA THR A 170 10.48 32.60 -10.75
C THR A 170 11.38 31.94 -9.70
N LEU A 171 11.03 30.74 -9.23
CA LEU A 171 11.87 29.96 -8.32
C LEU A 171 13.15 29.51 -9.03
N ASN A 172 14.30 29.81 -8.43
CA ASN A 172 15.62 29.36 -8.90
C ASN A 172 15.92 27.90 -8.50
N CYS A 173 14.90 27.06 -8.34
CA CYS A 173 15.04 25.66 -7.99
C CYS A 173 13.95 24.81 -8.64
N THR A 174 14.26 23.53 -8.84
CA THR A 174 13.31 22.53 -9.30
C THR A 174 12.75 21.79 -8.09
N LEU A 175 11.42 21.70 -7.98
CA LEU A 175 10.77 20.99 -6.89
C LEU A 175 11.15 19.50 -6.91
N PRO A 176 11.71 18.95 -5.82
CA PRO A 176 12.08 17.54 -5.76
C PRO A 176 10.86 16.64 -6.00
N GLN A 177 10.98 15.70 -6.93
CA GLN A 177 9.93 14.73 -7.22
C GLN A 177 10.05 13.54 -6.27
N LEU A 178 9.57 13.74 -5.04
CA LEU A 178 9.56 12.73 -3.98
C LEU A 178 8.27 11.90 -4.06
N THR A 179 8.37 10.58 -4.10
CA THR A 179 7.27 9.67 -3.78
C THR A 179 7.60 8.81 -2.58
N VAL A 180 6.58 8.47 -1.79
CA VAL A 180 6.71 7.64 -0.60
C VAL A 180 5.56 6.63 -0.57
N GLY A 181 5.91 5.38 -0.29
CA GLY A 181 4.95 4.29 -0.10
C GLY A 181 4.47 4.19 1.35
N GLN A 182 3.34 3.51 1.51
CA GLN A 182 2.76 3.16 2.80
C GLN A 182 3.72 2.28 3.64
N PRO A 183 3.50 2.17 4.96
CA PRO A 183 4.38 1.40 5.83
C PRO A 183 4.24 -0.11 5.64
N ILE A 184 5.36 -0.83 5.79
CA ILE A 184 5.39 -2.28 5.97
C ILE A 184 5.90 -2.64 7.36
N CYS A 185 5.22 -3.57 8.01
CA CYS A 185 5.57 -4.00 9.36
C CYS A 185 6.80 -4.90 9.41
N ASN A 186 7.62 -4.71 10.44
CA ASN A 186 8.78 -5.54 10.78
C ASN A 186 8.88 -5.67 12.32
N GLY A 187 7.97 -6.45 12.90
CA GLY A 187 7.80 -6.57 14.35
C GLY A 187 7.30 -5.26 14.98
N ASN A 188 8.07 -4.72 15.93
CA ASN A 188 7.74 -3.46 16.62
C ASN A 188 8.20 -2.20 15.86
N THR A 189 8.74 -2.39 14.66
CA THR A 189 9.13 -1.29 13.77
C THR A 189 8.45 -1.44 12.43
N TYR A 190 8.49 -0.38 11.63
CA TYR A 190 8.06 -0.42 10.25
C TYR A 190 9.09 0.23 9.33
N THR A 191 8.96 -0.07 8.04
CA THR A 191 9.80 0.45 6.96
C THR A 191 8.90 1.11 5.91
N VAL A 192 9.37 2.18 5.29
CA VAL A 192 8.73 2.79 4.11
C VAL A 192 9.73 2.84 2.96
N SER A 193 9.25 2.72 1.73
CA SER A 193 10.06 2.99 0.54
C SER A 193 9.84 4.42 0.07
N PHE A 194 10.88 5.01 -0.52
CA PHE A 194 10.80 6.35 -1.09
C PHE A 194 11.69 6.44 -2.32
N ILE A 195 11.40 7.38 -3.21
CA ILE A 195 12.38 7.78 -4.22
C ILE A 195 12.26 9.27 -4.49
N VAL A 196 13.39 9.89 -4.82
CA VAL A 196 13.44 11.23 -5.37
C VAL A 196 13.93 11.14 -6.80
N ASP A 197 13.11 11.59 -7.74
CA ASP A 197 13.51 11.77 -9.12
C ASP A 197 14.12 13.17 -9.31
N GLY A 198 15.31 13.21 -9.94
CA GLY A 198 16.08 14.45 -10.13
C GLY A 198 16.88 14.90 -8.91
N ALA A 199 17.00 16.23 -8.75
CA ALA A 199 17.85 16.84 -7.73
C ALA A 199 17.13 16.98 -6.38
N GLY A 200 17.84 16.68 -5.31
CA GLY A 200 17.44 16.98 -3.94
C GLY A 200 18.10 16.05 -2.92
N THR A 201 18.31 16.55 -1.70
CA THR A 201 18.77 15.74 -0.57
C THR A 201 17.58 15.29 0.26
N VAL A 202 17.58 14.03 0.70
CA VAL A 202 16.49 13.45 1.50
C VAL A 202 16.88 13.44 2.97
N GLY A 203 15.96 13.86 3.82
CA GLY A 203 15.99 13.68 5.26
C GLY A 203 14.74 12.94 5.75
N THR A 204 14.83 12.39 6.96
CA THR A 204 13.72 11.74 7.66
C THR A 204 13.63 12.25 9.09
N SER A 205 12.42 12.38 9.64
CA SER A 205 12.20 12.76 11.03
C SER A 205 12.39 11.61 12.03
N ALA A 206 12.35 10.37 11.55
CA ALA A 206 12.47 9.16 12.35
C ALA A 206 13.03 7.99 11.54
N GLY A 207 13.53 6.96 12.24
CA GLY A 207 14.15 5.80 11.62
C GLY A 207 15.51 6.09 10.98
N SER A 208 16.02 5.10 10.26
CA SER A 208 17.32 5.13 9.59
C SER A 208 17.14 5.23 8.08
N LEU A 209 17.66 6.31 7.49
CA LEU A 209 17.63 6.55 6.06
C LEU A 209 18.67 5.71 5.33
N ASN A 210 18.25 4.95 4.32
CA ASN A 210 19.12 4.23 3.40
C ASN A 210 18.88 4.74 1.98
N LEU A 211 19.80 5.57 1.49
CA LEU A 211 19.74 6.19 0.16
C LEU A 211 20.03 5.19 -0.98
N ILE A 212 20.72 4.08 -0.70
CA ILE A 212 21.06 3.07 -1.71
C ILE A 212 19.84 2.19 -1.99
N ASN A 213 19.18 1.74 -0.92
CA ASN A 213 18.01 0.87 -1.01
C ASN A 213 16.69 1.64 -1.00
N HIS A 214 16.73 2.98 -1.06
CA HIS A 214 15.53 3.79 -1.18
C HIS A 214 14.49 3.52 -0.08
N THR A 215 14.97 3.36 1.17
CA THR A 215 14.15 3.00 2.32
C THR A 215 14.44 3.83 3.56
N VAL A 216 13.43 4.01 4.41
CA VAL A 216 13.59 4.42 5.80
C VAL A 216 13.09 3.27 6.67
N SER A 217 13.99 2.69 7.47
CA SER A 217 13.72 1.51 8.29
C SER A 217 13.87 1.78 9.79
N GLY A 218 13.40 0.86 10.62
CA GLY A 218 13.55 0.96 12.08
C GLY A 218 12.71 2.07 12.70
N ILE A 219 11.62 2.47 12.05
CA ILE A 219 10.69 3.47 12.60
C ILE A 219 9.81 2.77 13.63
N LEU A 220 9.74 3.28 14.86
CA LEU A 220 8.92 2.66 15.91
C LEU A 220 7.42 2.79 15.61
N THR A 221 6.66 1.72 15.85
CA THR A 221 5.19 1.80 15.81
C THR A 221 4.67 2.84 16.80
N GLY A 222 3.61 3.56 16.42
CA GLY A 222 3.09 4.73 17.12
C GLY A 222 3.79 6.05 16.77
N THR A 223 4.89 6.03 15.98
CA THR A 223 5.60 7.24 15.55
C THR A 223 5.37 7.46 14.06
N ASN A 224 4.72 8.57 13.68
CA ASN A 224 4.63 8.96 12.27
C ASN A 224 6.02 9.39 11.75
N VAL A 225 6.27 9.18 10.46
CA VAL A 225 7.53 9.60 9.82
C VAL A 225 7.26 10.68 8.77
N VAL A 226 8.10 11.71 8.74
CA VAL A 226 8.11 12.74 7.70
C VAL A 226 9.37 12.57 6.88
N LEU A 227 9.20 12.35 5.57
CA LEU A 227 10.30 12.37 4.61
C LEU A 227 10.29 13.72 3.90
N THR A 228 11.45 14.35 3.85
CA THR A 228 11.63 15.68 3.27
C THR A 228 12.74 15.64 2.24
N ALA A 229 12.45 16.08 1.02
CA ALA A 229 13.42 16.28 -0.04
C ALA A 229 13.62 17.78 -0.29
N ILE A 230 14.88 18.23 -0.34
CA ILE A 230 15.26 19.65 -0.45
C ILE A 230 16.18 19.87 -1.65
N ASN A 231 15.84 20.84 -2.50
CA ASN A 231 16.71 21.33 -3.57
C ASN A 231 16.70 22.87 -3.57
N GLY A 232 17.77 23.49 -3.05
CA GLY A 232 17.79 24.94 -2.82
C GLY A 232 16.68 25.36 -1.86
N THR A 233 15.78 26.24 -2.31
CA THR A 233 14.61 26.68 -1.52
C THR A 233 13.37 25.83 -1.75
N CYS A 234 13.41 24.88 -2.69
CA CYS A 234 12.28 24.01 -3.01
C CYS A 234 12.26 22.82 -2.06
N VAL A 235 11.10 22.57 -1.45
CA VAL A 235 10.91 21.50 -0.47
C VAL A 235 9.68 20.67 -0.84
N SER A 236 9.85 19.36 -0.89
CA SER A 236 8.76 18.38 -0.97
C SER A 236 8.76 17.56 0.32
N SER A 237 7.60 17.42 0.97
CA SER A 237 7.51 16.65 2.22
C SER A 237 6.26 15.78 2.25
N ILE A 238 6.43 14.54 2.72
CA ILE A 238 5.35 13.56 2.85
C ILE A 238 5.39 12.96 4.25
N THR A 239 4.24 12.98 4.91
CA THR A 239 4.04 12.33 6.21
C THR A 239 3.36 10.99 6.00
N VAL A 240 3.97 9.93 6.53
CA VAL A 240 3.40 8.59 6.57
C VAL A 240 2.90 8.33 7.98
N VAL A 241 1.62 7.98 8.09
CA VAL A 241 1.00 7.62 9.37
C VAL A 241 1.51 6.24 9.79
N SER A 242 1.89 6.09 11.06
CA SER A 242 2.32 4.81 11.61
C SER A 242 1.21 3.76 11.48
N PRO A 243 1.55 2.49 11.18
CA PRO A 243 0.58 1.41 11.36
C PRO A 243 0.14 1.34 12.82
N VAL A 244 -1.16 1.06 13.04
CA VAL A 244 -1.75 0.92 14.38
C VAL A 244 -1.25 -0.34 15.07
N SER A 245 -1.13 -1.42 14.32
CA SER A 245 -0.68 -2.73 14.77
C SER A 245 0.21 -3.35 13.70
N CYS A 246 1.13 -4.21 14.13
CA CYS A 246 1.96 -5.06 13.26
C CYS A 246 1.83 -6.54 13.63
N THR A 247 0.77 -6.89 14.37
CA THR A 247 0.57 -8.25 14.90
C THR A 247 -0.13 -9.16 13.91
N ASP A 248 -1.04 -8.63 13.11
CA ASP A 248 -1.69 -9.37 12.03
C ASP A 248 -0.88 -9.22 10.72
N PRO A 249 -0.28 -10.31 10.22
CA PRO A 249 0.49 -10.28 8.99
C PRO A 249 -0.37 -10.13 7.72
N CYS A 250 -1.70 -10.25 7.81
CA CYS A 250 -2.64 -10.02 6.70
C CYS A 250 -3.26 -8.63 6.70
N GLU A 251 -3.23 -7.92 7.82
CA GLU A 251 -3.80 -6.58 7.95
C GLU A 251 -3.08 -5.56 7.07
N ASN A 252 -1.76 -5.43 7.29
CA ASN A 252 -0.94 -4.46 6.58
C ASN A 252 -0.44 -5.04 5.24
N PRO A 253 -0.19 -4.19 4.22
CA PRO A 253 0.44 -4.66 3.00
C PRO A 253 1.81 -5.30 3.26
N ALA A 254 2.10 -6.39 2.57
CA ALA A 254 3.39 -7.07 2.61
C ALA A 254 4.47 -6.38 1.74
N ILE A 255 4.13 -5.25 1.12
CA ILE A 255 4.98 -4.51 0.19
C ILE A 255 4.80 -2.99 0.38
N THR A 256 5.87 -2.22 0.22
CA THR A 256 5.84 -0.76 0.06
C THR A 256 6.47 -0.42 -1.29
N LEU A 257 5.90 0.56 -1.98
CA LEU A 257 6.27 0.93 -3.35
C LEU A 257 6.63 2.42 -3.46
N SER A 258 7.62 2.73 -4.29
CA SER A 258 7.99 4.10 -4.66
C SER A 258 8.42 4.19 -6.13
N GLY A 259 8.32 5.40 -6.69
CA GLY A 259 8.39 5.64 -8.13
C GLY A 259 6.98 5.65 -8.76
N PRO A 260 6.87 5.44 -10.08
CA PRO A 260 7.92 5.03 -11.02
C PRO A 260 8.89 6.17 -11.37
N ILE A 261 10.11 5.81 -11.81
CA ILE A 261 11.08 6.75 -12.41
C ILE A 261 11.65 6.18 -13.70
N CYS A 262 12.15 7.04 -14.58
CA CYS A 262 12.76 6.59 -15.82
C CYS A 262 14.06 5.84 -15.59
N SER A 263 14.24 4.74 -16.31
CA SER A 263 15.46 3.94 -16.22
C SER A 263 16.63 4.69 -16.82
N THR A 264 17.73 4.77 -16.08
CA THR A 264 19.00 5.31 -16.59
C THR A 264 19.80 4.28 -17.38
N SER A 265 19.49 2.99 -17.20
CA SER A 265 20.25 1.87 -17.78
C SER A 265 19.61 1.29 -19.04
N ALA A 266 18.31 1.50 -19.25
CA ALA A 266 17.56 0.98 -20.40
C ALA A 266 16.60 2.04 -20.94
N ILE A 267 16.95 2.60 -22.10
CA ILE A 267 16.17 3.65 -22.78
C ILE A 267 14.76 3.14 -23.09
N GLY A 268 13.77 4.01 -22.91
CA GLY A 268 12.36 3.67 -23.18
C GLY A 268 11.75 2.73 -22.14
N THR A 269 12.40 2.54 -20.99
CA THR A 269 11.84 1.80 -19.86
C THR A 269 11.82 2.65 -18.59
N TYR A 270 11.00 2.23 -17.64
CA TYR A 270 10.96 2.79 -16.29
C TYR A 270 11.16 1.70 -15.24
N VAL A 271 11.43 2.14 -14.01
CA VAL A 271 11.63 1.27 -12.85
C VAL A 271 10.71 1.66 -11.70
N VAL A 272 10.41 0.71 -10.83
CA VAL A 272 9.68 0.90 -9.57
C VAL A 272 10.49 0.28 -8.45
N ASN A 273 10.73 1.05 -7.39
CA ASN A 273 11.41 0.53 -6.19
C ASN A 273 10.38 -0.07 -5.25
N TYR A 274 10.75 -1.18 -4.61
CA TYR A 274 9.90 -1.84 -3.65
C TYR A 274 10.70 -2.44 -2.49
N THR A 275 10.04 -2.59 -1.36
CA THR A 275 10.51 -3.45 -0.28
C THR A 275 9.35 -4.36 0.10
N ALA A 276 9.63 -5.64 0.28
CA ALA A 276 8.64 -6.64 0.64
C ALA A 276 9.07 -7.43 1.88
N THR A 277 8.11 -7.88 2.67
CA THR A 277 8.36 -8.78 3.81
C THR A 277 8.79 -10.15 3.31
N ALA A 278 9.53 -10.89 4.14
CA ALA A 278 9.96 -12.25 3.81
C ALA A 278 8.76 -13.15 3.47
N GLY A 279 8.93 -14.06 2.51
CA GLY A 279 7.84 -14.93 2.02
C GLY A 279 6.85 -14.24 1.07
N THR A 280 7.16 -13.03 0.59
CA THR A 280 6.35 -12.32 -0.41
C THR A 280 6.91 -12.51 -1.81
N THR A 281 6.05 -12.91 -2.73
CA THR A 281 6.33 -12.95 -4.17
C THR A 281 5.71 -11.73 -4.84
N VAL A 282 6.51 -11.02 -5.62
CA VAL A 282 6.10 -9.86 -6.41
C VAL A 282 6.12 -10.22 -7.88
N THR A 283 4.94 -10.31 -8.50
CA THR A 283 4.78 -10.71 -9.89
C THR A 283 4.31 -9.52 -10.71
N PRO A 284 5.21 -8.86 -11.47
CA PRO A 284 4.82 -7.77 -12.35
C PRO A 284 4.20 -8.29 -13.65
N SER A 285 3.24 -7.53 -14.21
CA SER A 285 2.68 -7.81 -15.54
C SER A 285 3.66 -7.53 -16.69
N SER A 286 4.70 -6.75 -16.43
CA SER A 286 5.75 -6.38 -17.37
C SER A 286 7.05 -6.03 -16.62
N GLY A 287 8.20 -6.30 -17.23
CA GLY A 287 9.49 -6.17 -16.59
C GLY A 287 9.85 -7.34 -15.67
N THR A 288 10.90 -7.18 -14.87
CA THR A 288 11.42 -8.20 -13.95
C THR A 288 11.60 -7.61 -12.56
N ALA A 289 11.04 -8.27 -11.54
CA ALA A 289 11.21 -7.92 -10.14
C ALA A 289 12.42 -8.68 -9.55
N LEU A 290 13.45 -7.96 -9.14
CA LEU A 290 14.66 -8.53 -8.53
C LEU A 290 15.27 -7.54 -7.54
N ASN A 291 15.67 -8.03 -6.36
CA ASN A 291 16.40 -7.26 -5.34
C ASN A 291 15.78 -5.90 -4.98
N GLY A 292 14.44 -5.82 -4.86
CA GLY A 292 13.76 -4.58 -4.48
C GLY A 292 13.58 -3.58 -5.63
N LEU A 293 13.88 -3.98 -6.88
CA LEU A 293 13.67 -3.18 -8.07
C LEU A 293 12.86 -3.95 -9.11
N ILE A 294 11.84 -3.30 -9.67
CA ILE A 294 11.15 -3.78 -10.87
C ILE A 294 11.73 -3.00 -12.05
N SER A 295 12.33 -3.70 -13.00
CA SER A 295 13.06 -3.09 -14.12
C SER A 295 12.60 -3.60 -15.47
N GLY A 296 12.92 -2.87 -16.55
CA GLY A 296 12.58 -3.26 -17.91
C GLY A 296 11.10 -3.05 -18.27
N ILE A 297 10.39 -2.16 -17.57
CA ILE A 297 8.98 -1.89 -17.82
C ILE A 297 8.88 -0.87 -18.97
N PRO A 298 8.23 -1.17 -20.11
CA PRO A 298 8.16 -0.24 -21.24
C PRO A 298 7.45 1.06 -20.89
N THR A 299 7.99 2.18 -21.36
CA THR A 299 7.37 3.51 -21.26
C THR A 299 5.95 3.51 -21.85
N GLY A 300 5.03 4.27 -21.25
CA GLY A 300 3.64 4.32 -21.71
C GLY A 300 2.77 3.11 -21.36
N GLN A 301 3.33 2.02 -20.79
CA GLN A 301 2.55 0.88 -20.32
C GLN A 301 2.19 0.96 -18.83
N VAL A 302 0.92 0.71 -18.51
CA VAL A 302 0.46 0.51 -17.13
C VAL A 302 1.09 -0.76 -16.57
N LEU A 303 1.66 -0.67 -15.37
CA LEU A 303 2.16 -1.83 -14.64
C LEU A 303 1.09 -2.31 -13.66
N SER A 304 0.74 -3.60 -13.74
CA SER A 304 -0.03 -4.29 -12.72
C SER A 304 0.91 -5.17 -11.92
N LEU A 305 0.84 -5.11 -10.59
CA LEU A 305 1.62 -5.95 -9.68
C LEU A 305 0.69 -6.86 -8.92
N THR A 306 0.94 -8.17 -8.97
CA THR A 306 0.30 -9.15 -8.11
C THR A 306 1.26 -9.50 -6.97
N ILE A 307 0.79 -9.34 -5.74
CA ILE A 307 1.55 -9.59 -4.52
C ILE A 307 0.91 -10.75 -3.78
N SER A 308 1.67 -11.83 -3.62
CA SER A 308 1.23 -13.05 -2.95
C SER A 308 2.18 -13.37 -1.80
N THR A 309 1.64 -13.86 -0.70
CA THR A 309 2.40 -14.19 0.50
C THR A 309 2.24 -15.67 0.85
N THR A 310 3.27 -16.28 1.44
CA THR A 310 3.25 -17.70 1.85
C THR A 310 2.49 -17.95 3.16
N ASN A 311 2.11 -16.90 3.88
CA ASN A 311 1.37 -16.95 5.14
C ASN A 311 -0.15 -17.13 4.97
N GLY A 312 -0.65 -17.34 3.75
CA GLY A 312 -2.06 -17.60 3.47
C GLY A 312 -2.94 -16.36 3.32
N CYS A 313 -2.39 -15.16 3.36
CA CYS A 313 -3.16 -13.94 3.07
C CYS A 313 -3.61 -13.90 1.59
N ALA A 314 -4.74 -13.26 1.33
CA ALA A 314 -5.24 -13.09 -0.02
C ALA A 314 -4.27 -12.25 -0.88
N PRO A 315 -4.03 -12.62 -2.15
CA PRO A 315 -3.20 -11.81 -3.04
C PRO A 315 -3.75 -10.39 -3.22
N LYS A 316 -2.85 -9.41 -3.34
CA LYS A 316 -3.20 -8.01 -3.63
C LYS A 316 -2.78 -7.65 -5.05
N VAL A 317 -3.59 -6.83 -5.72
CA VAL A 317 -3.25 -6.27 -7.01
C VAL A 317 -3.21 -4.75 -6.91
N VAL A 318 -2.11 -4.14 -7.33
CA VAL A 318 -1.95 -2.69 -7.43
C VAL A 318 -1.58 -2.32 -8.85
N THR A 319 -2.10 -1.20 -9.33
CA THR A 319 -1.78 -0.69 -10.65
C THR A 319 -1.07 0.65 -10.56
N ILE A 320 0.03 0.77 -11.30
CA ILE A 320 0.92 1.93 -11.30
C ILE A 320 0.83 2.60 -12.68
N SER A 321 0.81 3.94 -12.71
CA SER A 321 0.77 4.65 -13.99
C SER A 321 2.02 4.44 -14.81
N PRO A 322 1.88 4.42 -16.14
CA PRO A 322 3.03 4.49 -17.00
C PRO A 322 3.85 5.74 -16.65
N ALA A 323 5.16 5.58 -16.58
CA ALA A 323 6.04 6.72 -16.71
C ALA A 323 6.14 7.08 -18.19
N SER A 324 6.08 8.37 -18.49
CA SER A 324 6.36 8.91 -19.83
C SER A 324 7.85 9.22 -19.92
N CYS A 325 8.65 8.17 -20.09
CA CYS A 325 10.08 8.32 -20.28
C CYS A 325 10.35 8.75 -21.71
N THR A 326 10.95 9.92 -21.86
CA THR A 326 11.37 10.45 -23.16
C THR A 326 12.34 9.45 -23.80
N VAL A 327 11.87 8.79 -24.85
CA VAL A 327 12.73 8.05 -25.75
C VAL A 327 13.41 9.07 -26.66
N CYS A 328 14.72 9.26 -26.49
CA CYS A 328 15.49 9.93 -27.52
C CYS A 328 15.50 8.99 -28.74
N SER A 329 14.66 9.27 -29.74
CA SER A 329 14.84 8.66 -31.04
C SER A 329 16.16 9.17 -31.60
N THR A 330 16.98 8.27 -32.16
CA THR A 330 18.21 8.63 -32.86
C THR A 330 17.88 9.62 -33.97
N ILE A 331 18.38 10.85 -33.88
CA ILE A 331 18.42 11.75 -35.04
C ILE A 331 19.41 11.12 -36.02
N SER A 332 18.90 10.55 -37.11
CA SER A 332 19.71 10.06 -38.21
C SER A 332 20.23 11.26 -39.00
N VAL A 333 21.49 11.62 -38.78
CA VAL A 333 22.24 12.55 -39.63
C VAL A 333 23.09 11.73 -40.60
N VAL A 334 22.85 11.87 -41.90
CA VAL A 334 23.61 11.21 -42.97
C VAL A 334 24.04 12.28 -44.00
N PRO A 335 25.29 12.33 -44.49
CA PRO A 335 26.53 11.71 -43.99
C PRO A 335 27.69 12.71 -43.74
N ASN A 336 28.67 12.20 -42.99
CA ASN A 336 30.04 12.69 -42.77
C ASN A 336 30.23 13.87 -41.80
N VAL A 337 31.03 13.54 -40.76
CA VAL A 337 31.71 14.42 -39.80
C VAL A 337 30.87 14.94 -38.63
N GLY A 338 30.52 14.05 -37.70
CA GLY A 338 30.12 14.45 -36.34
C GLY A 338 29.51 13.33 -35.51
N ARG A 339 30.14 13.00 -34.37
CA ARG A 339 29.57 12.09 -33.37
C ARG A 339 28.55 12.87 -32.54
N VAL A 340 27.26 12.67 -32.79
CA VAL A 340 26.19 13.21 -31.93
C VAL A 340 26.17 12.39 -30.65
N THR A 341 26.46 13.01 -29.51
CA THR A 341 26.37 12.38 -28.20
C THR A 341 25.16 12.96 -27.48
N CYS A 342 24.12 12.16 -27.27
CA CYS A 342 22.98 12.54 -26.43
C CYS A 342 23.36 12.31 -24.96
N THR A 343 23.58 13.37 -24.19
CA THR A 343 23.69 13.26 -22.73
C THR A 343 22.31 13.47 -22.12
N ASN A 344 21.83 12.43 -21.46
CA ASN A 344 20.58 12.47 -20.71
C ASN A 344 20.75 13.47 -19.55
N THR A 345 20.01 14.57 -19.58
CA THR A 345 19.94 15.50 -18.44
C THR A 345 18.52 15.43 -17.93
N ALA A 346 18.35 15.20 -16.62
CA ALA A 346 17.08 14.90 -15.94
C ALA A 346 15.95 15.96 -16.06
N THR A 347 16.11 16.95 -16.94
CA THR A 347 15.22 18.10 -17.14
C THR A 347 14.70 18.25 -18.58
N GLY A 348 14.87 17.23 -19.44
CA GLY A 348 14.26 17.22 -20.78
C GLY A 348 14.81 18.25 -21.78
N SER A 349 15.98 18.83 -21.52
CA SER A 349 16.68 19.71 -22.47
C SER A 349 17.84 18.97 -23.14
N ILE A 350 17.87 19.01 -24.48
CA ILE A 350 18.92 18.40 -25.31
C ILE A 350 19.93 19.48 -25.69
N THR A 351 21.20 19.30 -25.35
CA THR A 351 22.29 20.16 -25.83
C THR A 351 22.97 19.50 -27.03
N LEU A 352 22.83 20.10 -28.21
CA LEU A 352 23.52 19.68 -29.43
C LEU A 352 24.83 20.49 -29.55
N THR A 353 25.98 19.85 -29.35
CA THR A 353 27.28 20.47 -29.66
C THR A 353 27.72 20.03 -31.05
N VAL A 354 27.70 20.96 -32.00
CA VAL A 354 28.14 20.72 -33.38
C VAL A 354 29.33 21.64 -33.63
N SER A 355 30.51 21.05 -33.87
CA SER A 355 31.76 21.80 -34.13
C SER A 355 32.20 21.58 -35.56
N GLY A 356 32.44 22.67 -36.31
CA GLY A 356 33.10 22.63 -37.61
C GLY A 356 32.21 22.45 -38.85
N VAL A 357 30.93 22.85 -38.83
CA VAL A 357 30.07 22.85 -40.03
C VAL A 357 29.39 24.21 -40.29
N PRO A 358 29.22 24.60 -41.58
CA PRO A 358 28.66 25.90 -41.95
C PRO A 358 27.12 25.98 -41.87
N SER A 359 26.41 24.85 -41.77
CA SER A 359 24.96 24.81 -41.57
C SER A 359 24.51 23.47 -40.99
N LEU A 360 23.39 23.50 -40.24
CA LEU A 360 22.72 22.33 -39.67
C LEU A 360 21.31 22.25 -40.27
N THR A 361 21.00 21.14 -40.96
CA THR A 361 19.64 20.88 -41.44
C THR A 361 19.04 19.75 -40.62
N VAL A 362 18.01 20.06 -39.82
CA VAL A 362 17.26 19.07 -39.05
C VAL A 362 16.07 18.60 -39.87
N THR A 363 16.07 17.33 -40.27
CA THR A 363 15.02 16.71 -41.09
C THR A 363 13.81 16.26 -40.26
N SER A 364 13.90 16.22 -38.93
CA SER A 364 12.74 16.08 -38.02
C SER A 364 13.09 16.53 -36.58
N GLY A 365 12.20 17.29 -35.93
CA GLY A 365 12.37 17.85 -34.58
C GLY A 365 12.25 19.39 -34.51
N VAL A 366 11.87 19.95 -33.36
CA VAL A 366 11.75 21.41 -33.13
C VAL A 366 13.01 21.90 -32.41
N ILE A 367 13.77 22.82 -33.01
CA ILE A 367 14.86 23.54 -32.34
C ILE A 367 14.27 24.84 -31.77
N THR A 368 14.37 25.04 -30.45
CA THR A 368 14.00 26.31 -29.81
C THR A 368 15.04 26.70 -28.75
N PRO A 369 15.59 27.93 -28.79
CA PRO A 369 15.40 28.98 -29.80
C PRO A 369 16.16 28.67 -31.11
N PRO A 370 15.77 29.28 -32.25
CA PRO A 370 16.51 29.13 -33.50
C PRO A 370 17.95 29.62 -33.32
N ILE A 371 18.92 28.82 -33.76
CA ILE A 371 20.32 29.21 -33.83
C ILE A 371 20.42 30.37 -34.83
N LYS A 372 20.80 31.56 -34.36
CA LYS A 372 21.38 32.57 -35.24
C LYS A 372 22.82 32.16 -35.52
N ILE A 373 23.09 31.86 -36.79
CA ILE A 373 24.46 31.77 -37.33
C ILE A 373 25.01 33.20 -37.42
#